data_AF-Q2BBC8-F1
#
_entry.id   AF-Q2BBC8-F1
#
_cell.length_a   1.000
_cell.length_b   1.000
_cell.length_c   1.000
_cell.angle_alpha   90.00
_cell.angle_beta   90.00
_cell.angle_gamma   90.00
#
_symmetry.space_group_name_H-M   'P 1'
#
loop_
_entity.id
_entity.type
_entity.pdbx_description
1 polymer ?
#
loop_
_entity_poly.entity_id
_entity_poly.type
_entity_poly.pdbx_seq_one_letter_code
_entity_poly.pdbx_strand_id
1 'polypeptide(L)'
;MHFIRQQKIRKSGIMEIDKMKGKEFEAYLQVLFKSLGYTVRMTPTTGDYGADLILTVSDKKIVVQAKRYNKKVGIKAVQEVVSAKNHYNANECWVITNNYFTDPAVRLASSNNVVLKNRDHLMKLMLNMNKGA
;
A
#
# COMPACT_ATOMS: atom_id res chain seq x y z
N MET A 1 18.43 17.86 9.03
CA MET A 1 17.42 17.02 8.35
C MET A 1 17.77 15.52 8.28
N HIS A 2 19.03 15.12 8.08
CA HIS A 2 19.38 13.71 7.88
C HIS A 2 19.17 12.81 9.13
N PHE A 3 19.48 13.33 10.33
CA PHE A 3 19.35 12.61 11.60
C PHE A 3 17.89 12.21 11.94
N ILE A 4 16.94 13.14 11.80
CA ILE A 4 15.51 12.89 12.07
C ILE A 4 14.97 11.78 11.16
N ARG A 5 15.39 11.77 9.88
CA ARG A 5 14.98 10.74 8.92
C ARG A 5 15.49 9.36 9.33
N GLN A 6 16.76 9.25 9.73
CA GLN A 6 17.32 7.97 10.18
C GLN A 6 16.63 7.44 11.44
N GLN A 7 16.33 8.30 12.41
CA GLN A 7 15.57 7.90 13.60
C GLN A 7 14.17 7.38 13.23
N LYS A 8 13.48 8.07 12.32
CA LYS A 8 12.15 7.66 11.87
C LYS A 8 12.18 6.29 11.17
N ILE A 9 13.21 6.02 10.36
CA ILE A 9 13.44 4.72 9.69
C ILE A 9 13.62 3.61 10.73
N ARG A 10 14.47 3.84 11.73
CA ARG A 10 14.71 2.85 12.80
C ARG A 10 13.44 2.57 13.61
N LYS A 11 12.71 3.62 14.02
CA LYS A 11 11.50 3.48 14.82
C LYS A 11 10.32 2.83 14.08
N SER A 12 10.24 2.98 12.76
CA SER A 12 9.09 2.45 12.00
C SER A 12 9.21 0.97 11.66
N GLY A 13 10.40 0.36 11.73
CA GLY A 13 10.61 -1.03 11.30
C GLY A 13 10.64 -1.24 9.77
N ILE A 14 10.79 -0.16 8.98
CA ILE A 14 10.71 -0.24 7.51
C ILE A 14 11.82 -1.09 6.89
N MET A 15 12.96 -1.25 7.58
CA MET A 15 14.05 -2.12 7.12
C MET A 15 13.68 -3.60 7.15
N GLU A 16 12.74 -4.02 8.00
CA GLU A 16 12.25 -5.40 7.99
C GLU A 16 11.30 -5.62 6.80
N ILE A 17 10.48 -4.62 6.45
CA ILE A 17 9.67 -4.64 5.23
C ILE A 17 10.55 -4.80 3.97
N ASP A 18 11.71 -4.14 3.94
CA ASP A 18 12.63 -4.21 2.80
C ASP A 18 13.17 -5.64 2.55
N LYS A 19 13.16 -6.50 3.58
CA LYS A 19 13.63 -7.89 3.51
C LYS A 19 12.50 -8.89 3.18
N MET A 20 11.24 -8.49 3.32
CA MET A 20 10.08 -9.38 3.09
C MET A 20 9.96 -9.79 1.62
N LYS A 21 9.29 -10.91 1.36
CA LYS A 21 8.73 -11.28 0.06
C LYS A 21 7.42 -10.53 -0.20
N GLY A 22 6.93 -10.58 -1.44
CA GLY A 22 5.67 -9.90 -1.83
C GLY A 22 4.48 -10.34 -0.96
N LYS A 23 4.28 -11.66 -0.84
CA LYS A 23 3.20 -12.25 -0.02
C LYS A 23 3.31 -11.92 1.47
N GLU A 24 4.53 -11.87 2.01
CA GLU A 24 4.77 -11.45 3.39
C GLU A 24 4.40 -9.97 3.60
N PHE A 25 4.69 -9.12 2.61
CA PHE A 25 4.29 -7.72 2.65
C PHE A 25 2.76 -7.54 2.57
N GLU A 26 2.08 -8.32 1.73
CA GLU A 26 0.60 -8.33 1.68
C GLU A 26 -0.01 -8.73 3.04
N ALA A 27 0.50 -9.81 3.65
CA ALA A 27 0.08 -10.26 4.97
C ALA A 27 0.40 -9.21 6.06
N TYR A 28 1.54 -8.53 5.97
CA TYR A 28 1.88 -7.44 6.86
C TYR A 28 0.88 -6.27 6.74
N LEU A 29 0.54 -5.86 5.52
CA LEU A 29 -0.44 -4.80 5.28
C LEU A 29 -1.82 -5.19 5.84
N GLN A 30 -2.20 -6.47 5.78
CA GLN A 30 -3.43 -6.93 6.41
C GLN A 30 -3.45 -6.66 7.91
N VAL A 31 -2.37 -7.01 8.63
CA VAL A 31 -2.25 -6.76 10.08
C VAL A 31 -2.22 -5.27 10.36
N LEU A 32 -1.42 -4.51 9.60
CA LEU A 32 -1.31 -3.06 9.73
C LEU A 32 -2.68 -2.38 9.60
N PHE A 33 -3.44 -2.65 8.53
CA PHE A 33 -4.72 -1.99 8.33
C PHE A 33 -5.78 -2.44 9.34
N LYS A 34 -5.79 -3.71 9.77
CA LYS A 34 -6.62 -4.16 10.89
C LYS A 34 -6.34 -3.35 12.16
N SER A 35 -5.06 -3.14 12.51
CA SER A 35 -4.68 -2.34 13.68
C SER A 35 -5.10 -0.87 13.59
N LEU A 36 -5.29 -0.36 12.37
CA LEU A 36 -5.74 1.01 12.11
C LEU A 36 -7.28 1.12 12.02
N GLY A 37 -8.01 0.06 12.36
CA GLY A 37 -9.48 0.05 12.41
C GLY A 37 -10.18 -0.30 11.10
N TYR A 38 -9.46 -0.84 10.10
CA TYR A 38 -10.08 -1.31 8.86
C TYR A 38 -10.51 -2.77 8.98
N THR A 39 -11.64 -3.09 8.36
CA THR A 39 -11.93 -4.47 7.96
C THR A 39 -11.10 -4.79 6.71
N VAL A 40 -10.39 -5.92 6.72
CA VAL A 40 -9.47 -6.28 5.63
C VAL A 40 -9.76 -7.67 5.10
N ARG A 41 -9.97 -7.77 3.79
CA ARG A 41 -10.08 -9.02 3.03
C ARG A 41 -8.92 -9.13 2.03
N MET A 42 -8.22 -10.26 2.04
CA MET A 42 -7.25 -10.61 1.00
C MET A 42 -7.98 -11.07 -0.27
N THR A 43 -7.47 -10.73 -1.44
CA THR A 43 -7.94 -11.30 -2.71
C THR A 43 -7.31 -12.68 -2.94
N PRO A 44 -7.89 -13.52 -3.81
CA PRO A 44 -7.28 -14.79 -4.20
C PRO A 44 -5.91 -14.58 -4.87
N THR A 45 -5.01 -15.54 -4.73
CA THR A 45 -3.67 -15.48 -5.37
C THR A 45 -3.73 -15.51 -6.90
N THR A 46 -4.80 -16.06 -7.47
CA THR A 46 -5.04 -16.13 -8.92
C THR A 46 -6.38 -15.50 -9.26
N GLY A 47 -6.46 -14.77 -10.38
CA GLY A 47 -7.68 -14.04 -10.73
C GLY A 47 -8.01 -12.95 -9.71
N ASP A 48 -7.00 -12.19 -9.28
CA ASP A 48 -7.12 -11.08 -8.32
C ASP A 48 -7.58 -9.76 -8.96
N TYR A 49 -7.69 -9.75 -10.29
CA TYR A 49 -8.08 -8.62 -11.12
C TYR A 49 -7.27 -7.33 -10.84
N GLY A 50 -6.05 -7.46 -10.29
CA GLY A 50 -5.14 -6.35 -10.01
C GLY A 50 -5.30 -5.67 -8.64
N ALA A 51 -5.82 -6.37 -7.63
CA ALA A 51 -5.75 -5.94 -6.23
C ALA A 51 -5.34 -7.09 -5.32
N ASP A 52 -4.53 -6.81 -4.30
CA ASP A 52 -4.08 -7.79 -3.30
C ASP A 52 -4.96 -7.75 -2.02
N LEU A 53 -5.51 -6.56 -1.69
CA LEU A 53 -6.39 -6.36 -0.53
C LEU A 53 -7.62 -5.53 -0.88
N ILE A 54 -8.70 -5.78 -0.15
CA ILE A 54 -9.89 -4.95 -0.09
C ILE A 54 -10.04 -4.47 1.36
N LEU A 55 -9.99 -3.16 1.55
CA LEU A 55 -10.20 -2.50 2.84
C LEU A 55 -11.62 -1.93 2.90
N THR A 56 -12.23 -2.00 4.08
CA THR A 56 -13.48 -1.31 4.38
C THR A 56 -13.31 -0.50 5.66
N VAL A 57 -13.69 0.77 5.61
CA VAL A 57 -13.79 1.65 6.79
C VAL A 57 -15.03 2.51 6.63
N SER A 58 -15.90 2.51 7.65
CA SER A 58 -17.24 3.09 7.53
C SER A 58 -17.93 2.58 6.25
N ASP A 59 -18.44 3.47 5.40
CA ASP A 59 -19.11 3.12 4.14
C ASP A 59 -18.18 3.15 2.91
N LYS A 60 -16.86 3.20 3.12
CA LYS A 60 -15.88 3.26 2.02
C LYS A 60 -15.20 1.91 1.81
N LYS A 61 -15.26 1.42 0.58
CA LYS A 61 -14.49 0.27 0.07
C LYS A 61 -13.30 0.75 -0.74
N ILE A 62 -12.14 0.19 -0.46
CA ILE A 62 -10.85 0.56 -1.06
C ILE A 62 -10.17 -0.70 -1.58
N VAL A 63 -9.82 -0.72 -2.86
CA VAL A 63 -8.96 -1.77 -3.42
C VAL A 63 -7.49 -1.36 -3.33
N VAL A 64 -6.62 -2.29 -2.99
CA VAL A 64 -5.20 -2.01 -2.75
C VAL A 64 -4.34 -2.96 -3.58
N GLN A 65 -3.44 -2.41 -4.38
CA GLN A 65 -2.30 -3.14 -4.92
C GLN A 65 -1.06 -2.85 -4.06
N ALA A 66 -0.45 -3.91 -3.53
CA ALA A 66 0.75 -3.89 -2.73
C ALA A 66 1.98 -4.26 -3.58
N LYS A 67 3.01 -3.41 -3.61
CA LYS A 67 4.27 -3.70 -4.31
C LYS A 67 5.46 -3.53 -3.36
N ARG A 68 6.04 -4.64 -2.89
CA ARG A 68 7.34 -4.64 -2.20
C ARG A 68 8.46 -4.83 -3.21
N TYR A 69 9.21 -3.77 -3.54
CA TYR A 69 10.26 -3.77 -4.57
C TYR A 69 11.56 -3.10 -4.12
N ASN A 70 12.67 -3.51 -4.75
CA ASN A 70 13.99 -2.90 -4.57
C ASN A 70 14.22 -1.68 -5.49
N LYS A 71 13.29 -1.42 -6.41
CA LYS A 71 13.31 -0.29 -7.35
C LYS A 71 12.00 0.49 -7.29
N LYS A 72 11.98 1.68 -7.88
CA LYS A 72 10.77 2.49 -7.99
C LYS A 72 9.66 1.71 -8.72
N VAL A 73 8.43 1.88 -8.26
CA VAL A 73 7.23 1.26 -8.83
C VAL A 73 6.79 2.05 -10.07
N GLY A 74 6.60 1.34 -11.18
CA GLY A 74 6.18 1.91 -12.47
C GLY A 74 4.67 1.87 -12.72
N ILE A 75 4.26 2.25 -13.94
CA ILE A 75 2.85 2.45 -14.32
C ILE A 75 1.98 1.19 -14.20
N LYS A 76 2.57 0.00 -14.32
CA LYS A 76 1.82 -1.28 -14.31
C LYS A 76 0.97 -1.44 -13.05
N ALA A 77 1.52 -1.12 -11.87
CA ALA A 77 0.79 -1.22 -10.61
C ALA A 77 -0.42 -0.28 -10.54
N VAL A 78 -0.34 0.87 -11.22
CA VAL A 78 -1.45 1.83 -11.31
C VAL A 78 -2.51 1.29 -12.26
N GLN A 79 -2.13 0.75 -13.41
CA GLN A 79 -3.05 0.13 -14.38
C GLN A 79 -3.82 -1.03 -13.75
N GLU A 80 -3.13 -1.92 -13.04
CA GLU A 80 -3.70 -3.07 -12.33
C GLU A 80 -4.79 -2.65 -11.32
N VAL A 81 -4.49 -1.68 -10.45
CA VAL A 81 -5.46 -1.28 -9.41
C VAL A 81 -6.64 -0.49 -9.96
N VAL A 82 -6.47 0.21 -11.09
CA VAL A 82 -7.56 0.91 -11.77
C VAL A 82 -8.58 -0.09 -12.31
N SER A 83 -8.14 -1.20 -12.92
CA SER A 83 -9.07 -2.26 -13.34
C SER A 83 -9.79 -2.90 -12.15
N ALA A 84 -9.09 -3.10 -11.04
CA ALA A 84 -9.66 -3.71 -9.85
C ALA A 84 -10.78 -2.88 -9.23
N LYS A 85 -10.70 -1.53 -9.31
CA LYS A 85 -11.67 -0.62 -8.69
C LYS A 85 -13.10 -0.91 -9.14
N ASN A 86 -13.31 -0.99 -10.45
CA ASN A 86 -14.64 -1.24 -11.02
C ASN A 86 -15.06 -2.69 -10.78
N HIS A 87 -14.14 -3.65 -10.96
CA HIS A 87 -14.42 -5.06 -10.74
C HIS A 87 -14.96 -5.35 -9.33
N TYR A 88 -14.35 -4.75 -8.29
CA TYR A 88 -14.76 -4.94 -6.90
C TYR A 88 -15.80 -3.93 -6.40
N ASN A 89 -16.30 -3.06 -7.28
CA ASN A 89 -17.23 -1.97 -6.96
C ASN A 89 -16.75 -1.15 -5.75
N ALA A 90 -15.54 -0.59 -5.86
CA ALA A 90 -14.85 0.14 -4.80
C ALA A 90 -14.88 1.66 -5.02
N ASN A 91 -14.91 2.42 -3.92
CA ASN A 91 -14.95 3.88 -3.94
C ASN A 91 -13.57 4.46 -4.29
N GLU A 92 -12.51 3.86 -3.76
CA GLU A 92 -11.11 4.29 -3.94
C GLU A 92 -10.20 3.14 -4.36
N CYS A 93 -9.08 3.46 -5.00
CA CYS A 93 -8.04 2.50 -5.37
C CYS A 93 -6.66 3.03 -5.02
N TRP A 94 -5.86 2.20 -4.34
CA TRP A 94 -4.61 2.61 -3.73
C TRP A 94 -3.45 1.71 -4.22
N VAL A 95 -2.29 2.30 -4.45
CA VAL A 95 -1.03 1.53 -4.59
C VAL A 95 -0.13 1.82 -3.41
N ILE A 96 0.30 0.77 -2.71
CA ILE A 96 1.15 0.87 -1.53
C ILE A 96 2.49 0.18 -1.80
N THR A 97 3.58 0.82 -1.41
CA THR A 97 4.94 0.26 -1.60
C THR A 97 5.90 0.66 -0.48
N ASN A 98 6.89 -0.19 -0.24
CA ASN A 98 8.06 0.12 0.59
C ASN A 98 9.04 1.10 -0.08
N ASN A 99 8.84 1.41 -1.36
CA ASN A 99 9.72 2.24 -2.18
C ASN A 99 8.99 3.52 -2.65
N TYR A 100 9.46 4.11 -3.73
CA TYR A 100 8.89 5.30 -4.36
C TYR A 100 8.32 4.97 -5.74
N PHE A 101 7.55 5.89 -6.31
CA PHE A 101 6.99 5.73 -7.65
C PHE A 101 7.86 6.43 -8.68
N THR A 102 7.80 5.97 -9.93
CA THR A 102 8.35 6.72 -11.06
C THR A 102 7.43 7.89 -11.43
N ASP A 103 7.98 8.95 -12.02
CA ASP A 103 7.18 10.12 -12.40
C ASP A 103 6.04 9.77 -13.38
N PRO A 104 6.21 8.86 -14.36
CA PRO A 104 5.08 8.37 -15.15
C PRO A 104 3.99 7.70 -14.32
N ALA A 105 4.34 6.91 -13.29
CA ALA A 105 3.35 6.31 -12.40
C ALA A 105 2.58 7.37 -11.60
N VAL A 106 3.27 8.41 -11.12
CA VAL A 106 2.64 9.54 -10.42
C VAL A 106 1.66 10.26 -11.33
N ARG A 107 2.06 10.59 -12.57
CA ARG A 107 1.18 11.24 -13.55
C ARG A 107 -0.04 10.39 -13.87
N LEU A 108 0.15 9.10 -14.16
CA LEU A 108 -0.95 8.19 -14.47
C LEU A 108 -1.92 8.02 -13.29
N ALA A 109 -1.38 7.93 -12.06
CA ALA A 109 -2.19 7.84 -10.86
C ALA A 109 -3.07 9.08 -10.67
N SER A 110 -2.51 10.26 -10.92
CA SER A 110 -3.26 11.52 -10.88
C SER A 110 -4.42 11.52 -11.89
N SER A 111 -4.19 11.06 -13.13
CA SER A 111 -5.24 11.00 -14.16
C SER A 111 -6.36 10.01 -13.84
N ASN A 112 -6.10 9.00 -13.00
CA ASN A 112 -7.05 7.94 -12.66
C ASN A 112 -7.56 8.01 -11.22
N ASN A 113 -7.26 9.08 -10.48
CA ASN A 113 -7.63 9.24 -9.06
C ASN A 113 -7.14 8.08 -8.17
N VAL A 114 -5.94 7.56 -8.45
CA VAL A 114 -5.30 6.49 -7.68
C VAL A 114 -4.48 7.10 -6.55
N VAL A 115 -4.70 6.63 -5.33
CA VAL A 115 -3.95 7.10 -4.16
C VAL A 115 -2.62 6.35 -4.06
N LEU A 116 -1.51 7.08 -4.13
CA LEU A 116 -0.18 6.51 -4.01
C LEU A 116 0.35 6.63 -2.57
N LYS A 117 0.64 5.50 -1.92
CA LYS A 117 1.29 5.43 -0.60
C LYS A 117 2.71 4.88 -0.74
N ASN A 118 3.67 5.79 -0.91
CA ASN A 118 5.09 5.47 -0.98
C ASN A 118 5.68 5.14 0.41
N ARG A 119 6.99 4.88 0.46
CA ARG A 119 7.76 4.60 1.68
C ARG A 119 7.45 5.55 2.84
N ASP A 120 7.44 6.85 2.60
CA ASP A 120 7.23 7.83 3.68
C ASP A 120 5.81 7.79 4.23
N HIS A 121 4.83 7.46 3.39
CA HIS A 121 3.46 7.22 3.82
C HIS A 121 3.34 5.91 4.60
N LEU A 122 3.94 4.83 4.09
CA LEU A 122 3.96 3.53 4.77
C LEU A 122 4.58 3.67 6.16
N MET A 123 5.74 4.32 6.28
CA MET A 123 6.37 4.58 7.57
C MET A 123 5.47 5.36 8.54
N LYS A 124 4.66 6.31 8.05
CA LYS A 124 3.69 7.02 8.89
C LYS A 124 2.59 6.08 9.39
N LEU A 125 2.06 5.20 8.52
CA LEU A 125 1.07 4.19 8.91
C LEU A 125 1.65 3.24 9.97
N MET A 126 2.87 2.74 9.77
CA MET A 126 3.56 1.84 10.71
C MET A 126 3.76 2.49 12.09
N LEU A 127 4.14 3.77 12.12
CA LEU A 127 4.31 4.49 13.39
C LEU A 127 2.99 4.75 14.11
N ASN A 128 1.87 4.84 13.41
CA ASN A 128 0.56 5.00 14.02
C ASN A 128 0.07 3.69 14.64
N MET A 129 0.36 2.55 14.02
CA MET A 129 0.12 1.22 14.60
C MET A 129 0.83 1.09 15.96
N ASN A 130 2.09 1.49 16.06
CA ASN A 130 2.88 1.38 17.29
C ASN A 130 2.43 2.33 18.42
N LYS A 131 1.53 3.29 18.16
CA LYS A 131 0.98 4.19 19.19
C LYS A 131 -0.31 3.68 19.82
N GLY A 132 -1.00 2.76 19.15
CA GLY A 132 -2.24 2.13 19.63
C GLY A 132 -2.04 0.72 20.18
N ALA A 133 -0.79 0.25 20.23
CA ALA A 133 -0.38 -1.04 20.79
C ALA A 133 0.19 -0.88 22.20
#